data_AF-A0A160IMN7-F1
#
_entry.id   AF-A0A160IMN7-F1
#
_cell.length_a   1.000
_cell.length_b   1.000
_cell.length_c   1.000
_cell.angle_alpha   90.00
_cell.angle_beta   90.00
_cell.angle_gamma   90.00
#
_symmetry.space_group_name_H-M   'P 1'
#
loop_
_entity.id
_entity.type
_entity.pdbx_description
1 polymer ?
#
loop_
_entity_poly.entity_id
_entity_poly.type
_entity_poly.pdbx_seq_one_letter_code
_entity_poly.pdbx_strand_id
1 'polypeptide(L)'
;MKTKQLFFVIVLFLFCITGCTTPFDGNGQKTEQNEKDFPPTVPGFIKIEGVRHEMEPGNYRWERKKGLETEAVTTDAASPYQIGEGFDAIEVKPGADIAIEIKDKPKLSVFPWDGDGSGKEIILDNNRLSAPASKGRYIYEVLAEWSNGEISYTFVVDVD
;
A
#
# COMPACT_ATOMS: atom_id res chain seq x y z
N MET A 1 62.02 35.23 -44.54
CA MET A 1 62.40 36.13 -43.41
C MET A 1 61.35 37.22 -43.25
N LYS A 2 60.60 37.22 -42.14
CA LYS A 2 59.97 38.38 -41.50
C LYS A 2 59.48 37.90 -40.11
N THR A 3 60.29 38.20 -39.11
CA THR A 3 60.03 38.01 -37.67
C THR A 3 59.50 39.30 -37.06
N LYS A 4 58.98 39.18 -35.82
CA LYS A 4 58.49 40.20 -34.88
C LYS A 4 56.99 40.48 -35.07
N GLN A 5 56.13 40.32 -34.09
CA GLN A 5 56.27 40.78 -32.71
C GLN A 5 55.71 39.78 -31.70
N LEU A 6 56.45 39.70 -30.60
CA LEU A 6 56.27 38.90 -29.40
C LEU A 6 55.68 39.82 -28.32
N PHE A 7 54.96 39.24 -27.37
CA PHE A 7 54.49 39.84 -26.11
C PHE A 7 53.33 40.86 -26.17
N PHE A 8 52.12 40.36 -25.93
CA PHE A 8 51.31 40.98 -24.89
C PHE A 8 50.58 39.90 -24.08
N VAL A 9 51.15 39.64 -22.90
CA VAL A 9 50.42 39.40 -21.65
C VAL A 9 49.62 38.09 -21.57
N ILE A 10 50.39 37.05 -21.21
CA ILE A 10 50.01 36.02 -20.25
C ILE A 10 49.42 36.71 -19.01
N VAL A 11 48.09 36.69 -18.84
CA VAL A 11 47.41 36.92 -17.56
C VAL A 11 46.20 35.99 -17.51
N LEU A 12 46.20 35.12 -16.49
CA LEU A 12 45.09 34.31 -15.96
C LEU A 12 44.46 33.32 -16.97
N PHE A 13 44.91 32.06 -17.07
CA PHE A 13 44.84 31.02 -16.04
C PHE A 13 43.54 31.02 -15.22
N LEU A 14 42.85 29.88 -15.29
CA LEU A 14 41.69 29.44 -14.49
C LEU A 14 40.36 30.13 -14.77
N PHE A 15 39.55 29.52 -15.65
CA PHE A 15 38.12 29.32 -15.39
C PHE A 15 37.65 28.01 -16.07
N CYS A 16 38.25 26.89 -15.67
CA CYS A 16 37.55 25.60 -15.68
C CYS A 16 36.87 25.49 -14.32
N ILE A 17 35.61 25.90 -14.23
CA ILE A 17 34.72 25.38 -13.20
C ILE A 17 33.58 24.66 -13.90
N THR A 18 33.74 23.34 -13.90
CA THR A 18 32.69 22.35 -13.85
C THR A 18 31.58 22.80 -12.89
N GLY A 19 30.41 23.13 -13.43
CA GLY A 19 29.19 23.28 -12.66
C GLY A 19 28.44 21.95 -12.59
N CYS A 20 28.84 21.06 -11.68
CA CYS A 20 27.93 20.07 -11.11
C CYS A 20 27.42 20.65 -9.78
N THR A 21 26.15 20.98 -9.74
CA THR A 21 25.39 21.36 -8.53
C THR A 21 24.10 20.54 -8.63
N THR A 22 23.73 19.62 -7.75
CA THR A 22 24.01 19.35 -6.33
C THR A 22 23.81 17.84 -6.06
N PRO A 23 24.36 17.26 -4.96
CA PRO A 23 23.79 16.05 -4.38
C PRO A 23 22.50 16.45 -3.66
N PHE A 24 21.36 15.97 -4.14
CA PHE A 24 20.12 15.97 -3.38
C PHE A 24 20.23 14.88 -2.31
N ASP A 25 20.80 15.24 -1.16
CA ASP A 25 20.61 14.50 0.09
C ASP A 25 19.22 14.84 0.63
N GLY A 26 18.23 14.15 0.07
CA GLY A 26 16.89 14.06 0.63
C GLY A 26 16.70 12.65 1.14
N ASN A 27 16.94 12.46 2.43
CA ASN A 27 16.59 11.26 3.19
C ASN A 27 15.07 11.02 3.10
N GLY A 28 14.65 10.36 2.03
CA GLY A 28 13.42 9.61 1.96
C GLY A 28 13.84 8.16 1.80
N GLN A 29 13.64 7.35 2.83
CA GLN A 29 13.59 5.90 2.67
C GLN A 29 12.52 5.61 1.62
N LYS A 30 12.91 5.58 0.34
CA LYS A 30 12.23 4.75 -0.64
C LYS A 30 12.47 3.34 -0.14
N THR A 31 11.43 2.74 0.41
CA THR A 31 11.36 1.30 0.61
C THR A 31 11.74 0.68 -0.73
N GLU A 32 12.96 0.16 -0.83
CA GLU A 32 13.42 -0.58 -1.99
C GLU A 32 12.51 -1.81 -2.09
N GLN A 33 11.43 -1.71 -2.87
CA GLN A 33 10.79 -2.90 -3.39
C GLN A 33 11.84 -3.59 -4.24
N ASN A 34 12.36 -4.72 -3.75
CA ASN A 34 13.25 -5.57 -4.52
C ASN A 34 12.63 -5.78 -5.90
N GLU A 35 13.37 -5.47 -6.96
CA GLU A 35 12.92 -5.54 -8.36
C GLU A 35 12.35 -6.92 -8.75
N LYS A 36 12.66 -7.94 -7.94
CA LYS A 36 12.25 -9.34 -8.10
C LYS A 36 10.86 -9.68 -7.54
N ASP A 37 10.32 -8.89 -6.60
CA ASP A 37 9.07 -9.21 -5.89
C ASP A 37 7.91 -8.35 -6.39
N PHE A 38 7.60 -8.43 -7.70
CA PHE A 38 6.49 -7.71 -8.32
C PHE A 38 5.49 -8.69 -8.99
N PRO A 39 4.18 -8.60 -8.68
CA PRO A 39 3.62 -7.76 -7.61
C PRO A 39 4.07 -8.24 -6.22
N PRO A 40 4.10 -7.36 -5.20
CA PRO A 40 4.45 -7.78 -3.86
C PRO A 40 3.36 -8.65 -3.25
N THR A 41 3.76 -9.65 -2.46
CA THR A 41 2.84 -10.40 -1.60
C THR A 41 2.78 -9.69 -0.25
N VAL A 42 1.64 -9.06 0.04
CA VAL A 42 1.40 -8.38 1.32
C VAL A 42 0.26 -9.10 2.03
N PRO A 43 0.52 -9.80 3.15
CA PRO A 43 -0.55 -10.37 3.96
C PRO A 43 -1.21 -9.28 4.81
N GLY A 44 -2.52 -9.40 5.01
CA GLY A 44 -3.31 -8.54 5.87
C GLY A 44 -3.88 -9.32 7.05
N PHE A 45 -3.90 -8.72 8.23
CA PHE A 45 -4.41 -9.37 9.43
C PHE A 45 -5.42 -8.49 10.16
N ILE A 46 -6.34 -9.13 10.86
CA ILE A 46 -7.07 -8.52 11.97
C ILE A 46 -6.57 -9.09 13.30
N LYS A 47 -6.69 -8.30 14.36
CA LYS A 47 -6.37 -8.72 15.72
C LYS A 47 -7.56 -8.50 16.63
N ILE A 48 -8.03 -9.58 17.24
CA ILE A 48 -9.22 -9.64 18.10
C ILE A 48 -8.81 -10.32 19.41
N GLU A 49 -9.09 -9.69 20.55
CA GLU A 49 -8.72 -10.21 21.89
C GLU A 49 -7.23 -10.64 22.00
N GLY A 50 -6.34 -10.03 21.23
CA GLY A 50 -4.91 -10.35 21.21
C GLY A 50 -4.48 -11.42 20.20
N VAL A 51 -5.42 -12.14 19.60
CA VAL A 51 -5.18 -13.18 18.58
C VAL A 51 -5.20 -12.56 17.19
N ARG A 52 -4.22 -12.91 16.35
CA ARG A 52 -4.15 -12.46 14.95
C ARG A 52 -4.79 -13.49 14.03
N HIS A 53 -5.63 -13.01 13.13
CA HIS A 53 -6.28 -13.79 12.07
C HIS A 53 -5.88 -13.19 10.72
N GLU A 54 -5.47 -14.03 9.79
CA GLU A 54 -5.18 -13.61 8.43
C GLU A 54 -6.49 -13.34 7.69
N MET A 55 -6.52 -12.25 6.92
CA MET A 55 -7.62 -11.92 6.04
C MET A 55 -7.38 -12.53 4.66
N GLU A 56 -8.44 -12.93 3.98
CA GLU A 56 -8.34 -13.51 2.64
C GLU A 56 -8.12 -12.39 1.60
N PRO A 57 -7.03 -12.42 0.81
CA PRO A 57 -6.79 -11.42 -0.22
C PRO A 57 -7.75 -11.63 -1.40
N GLY A 58 -8.43 -10.57 -1.79
CA GLY A 58 -9.28 -10.49 -2.97
C GLY A 58 -8.59 -9.73 -4.11
N ASN A 59 -9.31 -8.75 -4.67
CA ASN A 59 -8.81 -7.97 -5.79
C ASN A 59 -7.57 -7.16 -5.41
N TYR A 60 -6.57 -7.14 -6.29
CA TYR A 60 -5.39 -6.30 -6.16
C TYR A 60 -4.98 -5.73 -7.50
N ARG A 61 -4.32 -4.58 -7.44
CA ARG A 61 -3.65 -3.93 -8.57
C ARG A 61 -2.32 -3.39 -8.10
N TRP A 62 -1.26 -3.59 -8.89
CA TRP A 62 0.05 -3.02 -8.62
C TRP A 62 0.66 -2.45 -9.88
N GLU A 63 1.30 -1.29 -9.75
CA GLU A 63 1.96 -0.60 -10.85
C GLU A 63 3.43 -0.32 -10.50
N ARG A 64 4.30 -0.41 -11.49
CA ARG A 64 5.69 0.05 -11.37
C ARG A 64 6.18 0.66 -12.67
N LYS A 65 7.19 1.53 -12.55
CA LYS A 65 7.97 2.00 -13.70
C LYS A 65 9.10 1.01 -13.99
N LYS A 66 9.22 0.62 -15.26
CA LYS A 66 10.29 -0.24 -15.76
C LYS A 66 10.97 0.48 -16.93
N GLY A 67 12.04 1.21 -16.63
CA GLY A 67 12.65 2.13 -17.59
C GLY A 67 11.68 3.25 -17.98
N LEU A 68 11.34 3.35 -19.27
CA LEU A 68 10.38 4.32 -19.80
C LEU A 68 8.93 3.82 -19.81
N GLU A 69 8.72 2.53 -19.51
CA GLU A 69 7.41 1.88 -19.56
C GLU A 69 6.75 1.80 -18.16
N THR A 70 5.44 1.63 -18.13
CA THR A 70 4.68 1.26 -16.93
C THR A 70 4.28 -0.20 -17.05
N GLU A 71 4.59 -1.00 -16.04
CA GLU A 71 4.09 -2.36 -15.87
C GLU A 71 2.98 -2.34 -14.82
N ALA A 72 1.85 -2.98 -15.12
CA ALA A 72 0.72 -3.10 -14.22
C ALA A 72 0.26 -4.56 -14.13
N VAL A 73 -0.05 -5.03 -12.93
CA VAL A 73 -0.61 -6.35 -12.67
C VAL A 73 -1.91 -6.16 -11.91
N THR A 74 -2.97 -6.82 -12.35
CA THR A 74 -4.26 -6.84 -11.68
C THR A 74 -4.73 -8.29 -11.60
N THR A 75 -5.47 -8.62 -10.55
CA THR A 75 -6.17 -9.91 -10.46
C THR A 75 -7.64 -9.76 -10.86
N ASP A 76 -8.29 -10.90 -11.09
CA ASP A 76 -9.74 -11.06 -11.26
C ASP A 76 -10.24 -12.01 -10.16
N ALA A 77 -10.32 -11.49 -8.93
CA ALA A 77 -10.73 -12.24 -7.76
C ALA A 77 -12.24 -12.12 -7.52
N ALA A 78 -12.80 -13.11 -6.82
CA ALA A 78 -14.19 -13.08 -6.38
C ALA A 78 -14.50 -11.84 -5.53
N SER A 79 -15.77 -11.44 -5.48
CA SER A 79 -16.18 -10.30 -4.64
C SER A 79 -15.98 -10.62 -3.15
N PRO A 80 -15.83 -9.62 -2.27
CA PRO A 80 -15.73 -9.85 -0.83
C PRO A 80 -16.91 -10.66 -0.28
N TYR A 81 -18.12 -10.46 -0.80
CA TYR A 81 -19.28 -11.28 -0.43
C TYR A 81 -19.06 -12.76 -0.78
N GLN A 82 -18.66 -13.07 -2.02
CA GLN A 82 -18.41 -14.44 -2.47
C GLN A 82 -17.25 -15.11 -1.71
N ILE A 83 -16.19 -14.35 -1.40
CA ILE A 83 -15.09 -14.83 -0.57
C ILE A 83 -15.61 -15.15 0.84
N GLY A 84 -16.37 -14.23 1.45
CA GLY A 84 -16.88 -14.36 2.80
C GLY A 84 -17.94 -15.46 2.99
N GLU A 85 -18.67 -15.84 1.95
CA GLU A 85 -19.58 -17.00 1.98
C GLU A 85 -18.82 -18.33 2.19
N GLY A 86 -17.59 -18.44 1.66
CA GLY A 86 -16.75 -19.63 1.80
C GLY A 86 -15.75 -19.59 2.96
N PHE A 87 -15.66 -18.46 3.67
CA PHE A 87 -14.65 -18.23 4.71
C PHE A 87 -15.17 -18.59 6.12
N ASP A 88 -14.32 -19.21 6.94
CA ASP A 88 -14.66 -19.50 8.34
C ASP A 88 -14.79 -18.19 9.12
N ALA A 89 -15.93 -17.99 9.77
CA ALA A 89 -16.18 -16.79 10.54
C ALA A 89 -15.46 -16.85 11.89
N ILE A 90 -14.96 -15.69 12.33
CA ILE A 90 -14.33 -15.54 13.62
C ILE A 90 -15.42 -15.18 14.63
N GLU A 91 -15.62 -16.02 15.65
CA GLU A 91 -16.59 -15.76 16.72
C GLU A 91 -16.15 -14.58 17.56
N VAL A 92 -17.04 -13.60 17.74
CA VAL A 92 -16.77 -12.38 18.53
C VAL A 92 -17.96 -12.00 19.40
N LYS A 93 -17.67 -11.30 20.49
CA LYS A 93 -18.72 -10.67 21.30
C LYS A 93 -19.22 -9.39 20.64
N PRO A 94 -20.48 -8.99 20.89
CA PRO A 94 -20.98 -7.68 20.51
C PRO A 94 -20.03 -6.56 20.99
N GLY A 95 -19.67 -5.65 20.08
CA GLY A 95 -18.77 -4.54 20.39
C GLY A 95 -17.30 -4.92 20.62
N ALA A 96 -16.89 -6.16 20.31
CA ALA A 96 -15.49 -6.55 20.33
C ALA A 96 -14.64 -5.61 19.47
N ASP A 97 -13.47 -5.25 19.98
CA ASP A 97 -12.55 -4.39 19.25
C ASP A 97 -11.71 -5.22 18.25
N ILE A 98 -11.68 -4.75 17.01
CA ILE A 98 -11.02 -5.39 15.87
C ILE A 98 -9.96 -4.41 15.34
N ALA A 99 -8.68 -4.77 15.45
CA ALA A 99 -7.59 -3.95 14.95
C ALA A 99 -7.07 -4.49 13.60
N ILE A 100 -6.86 -3.61 12.63
CA ILE A 100 -6.34 -3.98 11.30
C ILE A 100 -4.82 -3.78 11.28
N GLU A 101 -4.09 -4.83 10.92
CA GLU A 101 -2.63 -4.86 10.86
C GLU A 101 -2.16 -5.21 9.44
N ILE A 102 -1.68 -4.21 8.71
CA ILE A 102 -1.10 -4.35 7.37
C ILE A 102 0.25 -3.63 7.32
N LYS A 103 1.25 -4.28 6.72
CA LYS A 103 2.61 -3.76 6.62
C LYS A 103 2.64 -2.48 5.78
N ASP A 104 3.65 -1.64 6.03
CA ASP A 104 3.96 -0.44 5.25
C ASP A 104 2.87 0.64 5.27
N LYS A 105 1.96 0.55 6.25
CA LYS A 105 0.96 1.57 6.64
C LYS A 105 0.18 2.14 5.43
N PRO A 106 -0.57 1.30 4.69
CA PRO A 106 -1.45 1.79 3.65
C PRO A 106 -2.52 2.74 4.22
N LYS A 107 -3.13 3.53 3.34
CA LYS A 107 -4.42 4.14 3.63
C LYS A 107 -5.47 3.04 3.66
N LEU A 108 -6.31 3.03 4.69
CA LEU A 108 -7.33 2.00 4.91
C LEU A 108 -8.72 2.58 4.77
N SER A 109 -9.59 1.83 4.11
CA SER A 109 -11.04 2.00 4.08
C SER A 109 -11.70 0.66 4.35
N VAL A 110 -12.81 0.64 5.10
CA VAL A 110 -13.50 -0.61 5.47
C VAL A 110 -14.96 -0.52 5.12
N PHE A 111 -15.48 -1.55 4.46
CA PHE A 111 -16.87 -1.61 4.00
C PHE A 111 -17.52 -2.91 4.48
N PRO A 112 -18.73 -2.86 5.07
CA PRO A 112 -19.52 -4.06 5.26
C PRO A 112 -20.06 -4.52 3.90
N TRP A 113 -20.23 -5.81 3.72
CA TRP A 113 -20.81 -6.39 2.52
C TRP A 113 -22.09 -7.15 2.81
N ASP A 114 -23.12 -6.88 2.02
CA ASP A 114 -24.34 -7.65 1.86
C ASP A 114 -24.47 -8.12 0.40
N GLY A 115 -25.39 -9.05 0.12
CA GLY A 115 -25.45 -9.73 -1.18
C GLY A 115 -25.65 -8.82 -2.40
N ASP A 116 -26.04 -7.56 -2.17
CA ASP A 116 -26.22 -6.51 -3.17
C ASP A 116 -25.02 -5.56 -3.33
N GLY A 117 -23.99 -5.65 -2.49
CA GLY A 117 -22.73 -4.93 -2.67
C GLY A 117 -22.07 -4.45 -1.38
N SER A 118 -21.22 -3.43 -1.51
CA SER A 118 -20.60 -2.77 -0.36
C SER A 118 -21.57 -1.75 0.25
N GLY A 119 -21.74 -1.79 1.57
CA GLY A 119 -22.41 -0.76 2.33
C GLY A 119 -21.58 0.51 2.50
N LYS A 120 -21.98 1.35 3.46
CA LYS A 120 -21.25 2.59 3.77
C LYS A 120 -19.91 2.31 4.45
N GLU A 121 -18.90 3.10 4.11
CA GLU A 121 -17.59 3.05 4.76
C GLU A 121 -17.72 3.21 6.29
N ILE A 122 -17.00 2.37 7.01
CA ILE A 122 -16.92 2.39 8.47
C ILE A 122 -15.78 3.33 8.87
N ILE A 123 -16.09 4.25 9.78
CA ILE A 123 -15.09 5.15 10.35
C ILE A 123 -14.18 4.34 11.27
N LEU A 124 -12.88 4.32 10.96
CA LEU A 124 -11.87 3.71 11.79
C LEU A 124 -11.34 4.70 12.83
N ASP A 125 -11.08 4.22 14.04
CA ASP A 125 -10.27 4.91 15.04
C ASP A 125 -8.94 4.18 15.19
N ASN A 126 -7.83 4.82 14.81
CA ASN A 126 -6.49 4.22 14.86
C ASN A 126 -6.41 2.83 14.19
N ASN A 127 -7.02 2.68 13.00
CA ASN A 127 -7.14 1.42 12.26
C ASN A 127 -7.93 0.32 13.00
N ARG A 128 -8.86 0.72 13.86
CA ARG A 128 -9.73 -0.18 14.61
C ARG A 128 -11.19 0.08 14.29
N LEU A 129 -11.99 -0.95 14.39
CA LEU A 129 -13.45 -0.89 14.37
C LEU A 129 -14.02 -1.75 15.51
N SER A 130 -15.27 -1.50 15.86
CA SER A 130 -16.03 -2.34 16.79
C SER A 130 -16.93 -3.30 16.03
N ALA A 131 -16.99 -4.56 16.47
CA ALA A 131 -17.95 -5.53 15.98
C ALA A 131 -19.39 -5.01 16.20
N PRO A 132 -20.35 -5.37 15.34
CA PRO A 132 -21.74 -4.97 15.49
C PRO A 132 -22.32 -5.37 16.85
N ALA A 133 -23.30 -4.59 17.31
CA ALA A 133 -24.01 -4.90 18.56
C ALA A 133 -25.07 -6.00 18.37
N SER A 134 -25.55 -6.20 17.15
CA SER A 134 -26.56 -7.20 16.82
C SER A 134 -25.89 -8.53 16.47
N LYS A 135 -26.51 -9.62 16.93
CA LYS A 135 -26.17 -10.98 16.54
C LYS A 135 -26.27 -11.14 15.03
N GLY A 136 -25.28 -11.80 14.42
CA GLY A 136 -25.30 -12.10 13.00
C GLY A 136 -23.92 -12.36 12.42
N ARG A 137 -23.93 -12.79 11.15
CA ARG A 137 -22.74 -12.95 10.32
C ARG A 137 -22.46 -11.68 9.56
N TYR A 138 -21.23 -11.20 9.61
CA TYR A 138 -20.81 -9.96 8.98
C TYR A 138 -19.56 -10.19 8.13
N ILE A 139 -19.67 -9.81 6.85
CA ILE A 139 -18.56 -9.84 5.90
C ILE A 139 -18.03 -8.41 5.77
N TYR A 140 -16.71 -8.26 5.87
CA TYR A 140 -16.03 -6.99 5.72
C TYR A 140 -15.00 -7.04 4.63
N GLU A 141 -14.94 -5.97 3.86
CA GLU A 141 -13.81 -5.63 3.00
C GLU A 141 -12.92 -4.60 3.68
N VAL A 142 -11.62 -4.85 3.66
CA VAL A 142 -10.58 -3.87 3.99
C VAL A 142 -9.85 -3.52 2.71
N LEU A 143 -10.06 -2.31 2.20
CA LEU A 143 -9.30 -1.77 1.08
C LEU A 143 -8.02 -1.10 1.61
N ALA A 144 -6.88 -1.65 1.22
CA ALA A 144 -5.55 -1.13 1.55
C ALA A 144 -4.91 -0.49 0.32
N GLU A 145 -4.63 0.81 0.40
CA GLU A 145 -4.05 1.60 -0.70
C GLU A 145 -2.62 2.08 -0.35
N TRP A 146 -1.67 1.78 -1.22
CA TRP A 146 -0.33 2.35 -1.26
C TRP A 146 -0.19 3.28 -2.48
N SER A 147 0.92 4.01 -2.56
CA SER A 147 1.18 4.92 -3.69
C SER A 147 1.23 4.24 -5.07
N ASN A 148 1.47 2.92 -5.10
CA ASN A 148 1.70 2.17 -6.33
C ASN A 148 0.87 0.89 -6.42
N GLY A 149 -0.13 0.72 -5.55
CA GLY A 149 -0.99 -0.44 -5.62
C GLY A 149 -2.03 -0.48 -4.52
N GLU A 150 -2.97 -1.40 -4.67
CA GLU A 150 -4.07 -1.62 -3.75
C GLU A 150 -4.34 -3.12 -3.61
N ILE A 151 -4.81 -3.54 -2.43
CA ILE A 151 -5.33 -4.88 -2.17
C ILE A 151 -6.63 -4.74 -1.38
N SER A 152 -7.67 -5.41 -1.83
CA SER A 152 -8.90 -5.68 -1.09
C SER A 152 -8.71 -6.97 -0.30
N TYR A 153 -8.95 -6.93 1.01
CA TYR A 153 -8.95 -8.10 1.88
C TYR A 153 -10.34 -8.35 2.42
N THR A 154 -10.69 -9.62 2.62
CA THR A 154 -11.97 -10.03 3.19
C THR A 154 -11.76 -10.72 4.53
N PHE A 155 -12.57 -10.38 5.52
CA PHE A 155 -12.71 -11.17 6.75
C PHE A 155 -14.16 -11.27 7.17
N VAL A 156 -14.46 -12.30 7.96
CA VAL A 156 -15.84 -12.60 8.41
C VAL A 156 -15.84 -12.75 9.91
N VAL A 157 -16.84 -12.16 10.56
CA VAL A 157 -17.10 -12.35 11.99
C VAL A 157 -18.53 -12.82 12.22
N ASP A 158 -18.70 -13.70 13.20
CA ASP A 158 -20.01 -14.08 13.73
C ASP A 158 -20.15 -13.46 15.13
N VAL A 159 -21.12 -12.55 15.27
CA VAL A 159 -21.47 -11.95 16.56
C VAL A 159 -22.52 -12.84 17.22
N ASP A 160 -22.20 -13.36 18.41
CA ASP A 160 -23.12 -14.20 19.22
C ASP A 160 -24.07 -13.40 20.13
#